data_AF-A0A2N3DHY7-F1
#
_entry.id   AF-A0A2N3DHY7-F1
#
_cell.length_a   1.000
_cell.length_b   1.000
_cell.length_c   1.000
_cell.angle_alpha   90.00
_cell.angle_beta   90.00
_cell.angle_gamma   90.00
#
_symmetry.space_group_name_H-M   'P 1'
#
loop_
_entity.id
_entity.type
_entity.pdbx_description
1 polymer ?
#
loop_
_entity_poly.entity_id
_entity_poly.type
_entity_poly.pdbx_seq_one_letter_code
_entity_poly.pdbx_strand_id
1 'polypeptide(L)'
;MIQEADPHQLARDLLGRDFDDLEADEQRVLRRVAAGTYTGRDADELAQGHATKGDRLADRVASIGGSWGFIITFGVVLLVWIVLNSGALKLLGLGEFDAFPFIFLNLMLSMLAAVQAPVILMSQNRQAMKDRIAARHDYEVNLRTQLEILRLAHRIEQLAQAARADRRDALGQPSEN
;
A
#
# COMPACT_ATOMS: atom_id res chain seq x y z
N MET A 1 20.90 -26.69 -2.29
CA MET A 1 19.59 -27.21 -2.74
C MET A 1 18.55 -26.68 -1.78
N ILE A 2 17.68 -25.77 -2.23
CA ILE A 2 16.57 -25.25 -1.42
C ILE A 2 15.59 -26.42 -1.31
N GLN A 3 15.47 -27.01 -0.12
CA GLN A 3 14.53 -28.11 0.08
C GLN A 3 13.12 -27.53 -0.05
N GLU A 4 12.41 -27.92 -1.12
CA GLU A 4 10.97 -27.70 -1.25
C GLU A 4 10.31 -28.25 0.02
N ALA A 5 9.88 -27.35 0.89
CA ALA A 5 9.25 -27.73 2.15
C ALA A 5 7.75 -27.93 1.88
N ASP A 6 7.21 -29.09 2.23
CA ASP A 6 5.79 -29.41 2.02
C ASP A 6 4.88 -28.37 2.72
N PRO A 7 3.98 -27.68 1.99
CA PRO A 7 3.03 -26.72 2.57
C PRO A 7 2.22 -27.30 3.74
N HIS A 8 1.91 -28.61 3.70
CA HIS A 8 1.14 -29.29 4.75
C HIS A 8 1.95 -29.53 6.03
N GLN A 9 3.27 -29.70 5.92
CA GLN A 9 4.15 -29.72 7.10
C GLN A 9 4.35 -28.33 7.66
N LEU A 10 4.56 -27.32 6.80
CA LEU A 10 4.68 -25.94 7.24
C LEU A 10 3.44 -25.48 8.03
N ALA A 11 2.23 -25.81 7.55
CA ALA A 11 0.99 -25.46 8.25
C ALA A 11 0.94 -26.05 9.68
N ARG A 12 1.26 -27.34 9.82
CA ARG A 12 1.24 -28.02 11.11
C ARG A 12 2.33 -27.54 12.06
N ASP A 13 3.55 -27.37 11.57
CA ASP A 13 4.69 -26.97 12.40
C ASP A 13 4.60 -25.50 12.87
N LEU A 14 3.93 -24.64 12.10
CA LEU A 14 3.96 -23.19 12.33
C LEU A 14 2.64 -22.63 12.86
N LEU A 15 1.52 -23.10 12.31
CA LEU A 15 0.18 -22.60 12.64
C LEU A 15 -0.58 -23.55 13.56
N GLY A 16 -0.05 -24.77 13.80
CA GLY A 16 -0.72 -25.80 14.60
C GLY A 16 -2.06 -26.26 14.01
N ARG A 17 -2.30 -25.94 12.74
CA ARG A 17 -3.54 -26.20 11.99
C ARG A 17 -3.20 -26.99 10.74
N ASP A 18 -4.14 -27.79 10.25
CA ASP A 18 -3.95 -28.45 8.97
C ASP A 18 -4.01 -27.41 7.84
N PHE A 19 -3.26 -27.64 6.77
CA PHE A 19 -3.22 -26.72 5.63
C PHE A 19 -4.61 -26.56 5.00
N ASP A 20 -5.39 -27.64 4.99
CA ASP A 20 -6.73 -27.65 4.41
C ASP A 20 -7.76 -26.87 5.24
N ASP A 21 -7.46 -26.62 6.53
CA ASP A 21 -8.29 -25.80 7.44
C ASP A 21 -7.93 -24.31 7.40
N LEU A 22 -6.89 -23.93 6.65
CA LEU A 22 -6.44 -22.55 6.52
C LEU A 22 -7.31 -21.77 5.51
N GLU A 23 -7.42 -20.46 5.69
CA GLU A 23 -8.09 -19.60 4.71
C GLU A 23 -7.35 -19.63 3.37
N ALA A 24 -8.07 -19.38 2.28
CA ALA A 24 -7.51 -19.39 0.92
C ALA A 24 -6.32 -18.41 0.72
N ASP A 25 -6.24 -17.35 1.53
CA ASP A 25 -5.10 -16.44 1.55
C ASP A 25 -3.89 -17.06 2.28
N GLU A 26 -4.08 -17.70 3.44
CA GLU A 26 -3.04 -18.39 4.20
C GLU A 26 -2.43 -19.56 3.39
N GLN A 27 -3.27 -20.38 2.76
CA GLN A 27 -2.83 -21.49 1.89
C GLN A 27 -1.94 -21.02 0.72
N ARG A 28 -2.30 -19.88 0.12
CA ARG A 28 -1.54 -19.29 -1.00
C ARG A 28 -0.15 -18.84 -0.57
N VAL A 29 -0.04 -18.22 0.61
CA VAL A 29 1.25 -17.77 1.13
C VAL A 29 2.13 -18.97 1.48
N LEU A 30 1.59 -19.98 2.18
CA LEU A 30 2.36 -21.18 2.52
C LEU A 30 2.86 -21.92 1.27
N ARG A 31 2.04 -22.05 0.22
CA ARG A 31 2.47 -22.65 -1.06
C ARG A 31 3.59 -21.87 -1.74
N ARG A 32 3.54 -20.54 -1.70
CA ARG A 32 4.58 -19.67 -2.30
C ARG A 32 5.89 -19.72 -1.53
N VAL A 33 5.81 -19.75 -0.20
CA VAL A 33 6.97 -19.91 0.69
C VAL A 33 7.59 -21.29 0.50
N ALA A 34 6.77 -22.35 0.44
CA ALA A 34 7.17 -23.72 0.15
C ALA A 34 7.90 -23.86 -1.20
N ALA A 35 7.39 -23.18 -2.23
CA ALA A 35 7.95 -23.18 -3.59
C ALA A 35 9.21 -22.30 -3.75
N GLY A 36 9.68 -21.63 -2.70
CA GLY A 36 10.91 -20.83 -2.71
C GLY A 36 10.94 -19.66 -3.71
N THR A 37 9.80 -19.28 -4.28
CA THR A 37 9.70 -18.40 -5.46
C THR A 37 9.30 -16.97 -5.15
N TYR A 38 9.17 -16.58 -3.88
CA TYR A 38 8.78 -15.20 -3.56
C TYR A 38 9.96 -14.23 -3.69
N THR A 39 10.12 -13.68 -4.90
CA THR A 39 10.91 -12.48 -5.15
C THR A 39 9.96 -11.29 -5.03
N GLY A 40 10.08 -10.48 -3.98
CA GLY A 40 9.16 -9.37 -3.66
C GLY A 40 9.03 -8.25 -4.72
N ARG A 41 9.67 -8.38 -5.89
CA ARG A 41 9.52 -7.47 -7.03
C ARG A 41 8.27 -7.74 -7.86
N ASP A 42 7.80 -8.99 -7.95
CA ASP A 42 6.75 -9.35 -8.90
C ASP A 42 5.37 -8.73 -8.57
N ALA A 43 5.06 -8.53 -7.29
CA ALA A 43 3.78 -7.94 -6.86
C ALA A 43 3.68 -6.44 -7.20
N ASP A 44 4.79 -5.71 -7.04
CA ASP A 44 4.88 -4.28 -7.35
C ASP A 44 4.94 -4.04 -8.87
N GLU A 45 5.61 -4.93 -9.61
CA GLU A 45 5.76 -4.85 -11.07
C GLU A 45 4.45 -5.18 -11.81
N LEU A 46 3.67 -6.14 -11.30
CA LEU A 46 2.32 -6.44 -11.81
C LEU A 46 1.30 -5.32 -11.52
N ALA A 47 1.42 -4.62 -10.38
CA ALA A 47 0.55 -3.50 -10.03
C ALA A 47 0.87 -2.23 -10.85
N GLN A 48 2.15 -2.00 -11.18
CA GLN A 48 2.60 -0.84 -11.97
C GLN A 48 2.36 -1.01 -13.48
N GLY A 49 2.34 -2.24 -13.99
CA GLY A 49 2.18 -2.52 -15.43
C GLY A 49 0.85 -2.10 -16.06
N HIS A 50 -0.17 -1.78 -15.25
CA HIS A 50 -1.55 -1.51 -15.70
C HIS A 50 -1.98 -0.03 -15.54
N ALA A 51 -1.07 0.89 -15.21
CA ALA A 51 -1.42 2.31 -15.09
C ALA A 51 -1.77 2.92 -16.46
N THR A 52 -3.05 3.21 -16.69
CA THR A 52 -3.52 3.79 -17.95
C THR A 52 -3.08 5.26 -18.05
N LYS A 53 -2.97 5.83 -19.26
CA LYS A 53 -2.62 7.26 -19.43
C LYS A 53 -3.55 8.21 -18.65
N GLY A 54 -4.84 7.86 -18.53
CA GLY A 54 -5.82 8.60 -17.73
C GLY A 54 -5.52 8.58 -16.22
N ASP A 55 -4.94 7.50 -15.72
CA ASP A 55 -4.59 7.34 -14.31
C ASP A 55 -3.48 8.31 -13.89
N ARG A 56 -2.47 8.45 -14.75
CA ARG A 56 -1.36 9.39 -14.54
C ARG A 56 -1.81 10.85 -14.60
N LEU A 57 -2.84 11.13 -15.40
CA LEU A 57 -3.42 12.46 -15.49
C LEU A 57 -4.26 12.78 -14.24
N ALA A 58 -5.08 11.84 -13.77
CA ALA A 58 -5.88 11.96 -12.55
C ALA A 58 -5.00 12.18 -11.31
N ASP A 59 -3.91 11.40 -11.16
CA ASP A 59 -2.97 11.55 -10.04
C ASP A 59 -2.31 12.94 -10.02
N ARG A 60 -1.95 13.48 -11.20
CA ARG A 60 -1.43 14.85 -11.31
C ARG A 60 -2.48 15.89 -10.93
N VAL A 61 -3.70 15.77 -11.45
CA VAL A 61 -4.79 16.70 -11.14
C VAL A 61 -5.14 16.70 -9.65
N ALA A 62 -5.20 15.52 -9.02
CA ALA A 62 -5.43 15.37 -7.58
C ALA A 62 -4.32 16.02 -6.74
N SER A 63 -3.05 15.83 -7.13
CA SER A 63 -1.90 16.42 -6.43
C SER A 63 -1.87 17.96 -6.49
N ILE A 64 -2.35 18.55 -7.60
CA ILE A 64 -2.41 20.00 -7.79
C ILE A 64 -3.60 20.60 -7.04
N GLY A 65 -4.77 19.94 -7.10
CA GLY A 65 -5.99 20.40 -6.44
C GLY A 65 -5.96 20.34 -4.91
N GLY A 66 -5.11 19.48 -4.32
CA GLY A 66 -4.97 19.34 -2.87
C GLY A 66 -3.98 20.30 -2.19
N SER A 67 -3.31 21.18 -2.94
CA SER A 67 -2.29 22.08 -2.37
C SER A 67 -2.88 23.36 -1.79
N TRP A 68 -2.39 23.77 -0.61
CA TRP A 68 -2.72 25.05 0.00
C TRP A 68 -2.43 26.25 -0.92
N GLY A 69 -1.38 26.19 -1.74
CA GLY A 69 -1.04 27.24 -2.71
C GLY A 69 -2.06 27.39 -3.84
N PHE A 70 -2.68 26.27 -4.26
CA PHE A 70 -3.75 26.27 -5.26
C PHE A 70 -5.01 26.95 -4.71
N ILE A 71 -5.40 26.63 -3.48
CA ILE A 71 -6.57 27.23 -2.81
C ILE A 71 -6.42 28.76 -2.72
N ILE A 72 -5.25 29.24 -2.29
CA ILE A 72 -4.98 30.68 -2.15
C ILE A 72 -5.02 31.36 -3.53
N THR A 73 -4.34 30.80 -4.52
CA THR A 73 -4.29 31.37 -5.89
C THR A 73 -5.68 31.40 -6.52
N PHE A 74 -6.46 30.32 -6.36
CA PHE A 74 -7.83 30.24 -6.83
C PHE A 74 -8.72 31.31 -6.18
N GLY A 75 -8.62 31.49 -4.86
CA GLY A 75 -9.32 32.55 -4.14
C GLY A 75 -8.96 33.97 -4.61
N VAL A 76 -7.67 34.23 -4.89
CA VAL A 76 -7.22 35.50 -5.46
C VAL A 76 -7.82 35.75 -6.85
N VAL A 77 -7.83 34.73 -7.73
CA VAL A 77 -8.43 34.84 -9.06
C VAL A 77 -9.94 35.15 -8.96
N LEU A 78 -10.67 34.51 -8.05
CA LEU A 78 -12.08 34.80 -7.80
C LEU A 78 -12.29 36.24 -7.31
N LEU A 79 -11.46 36.71 -6.37
CA LEU A 79 -11.51 38.09 -5.88
C LEU A 79 -11.26 39.10 -7.01
N VAL A 80 -10.24 38.86 -7.84
CA VAL A 80 -9.93 39.70 -9.00
C VAL A 80 -11.11 39.73 -9.97
N TRP A 81 -11.74 38.58 -10.25
CA TRP A 81 -12.92 38.50 -11.12
C TRP A 81 -14.09 39.33 -10.59
N ILE A 82 -14.38 39.22 -9.29
CA ILE A 82 -15.45 39.97 -8.63
C ILE A 82 -15.15 41.47 -8.69
N VAL A 83 -13.93 41.91 -8.37
CA VAL A 83 -13.54 43.34 -8.41
C VAL A 83 -13.64 43.91 -9.82
N LEU A 84 -13.19 43.15 -10.82
CA LEU A 84 -13.27 43.55 -12.22
C LEU A 84 -14.73 43.75 -12.67
N ASN A 85 -15.63 42.84 -12.34
CA ASN A 85 -17.03 42.86 -12.79
C ASN A 85 -17.97 43.72 -11.92
N SER A 86 -17.65 43.96 -10.64
CA SER A 86 -18.52 44.72 -9.72
C SER A 86 -18.41 46.25 -9.84
N GLY A 87 -17.33 46.77 -10.44
CA GLY A 87 -17.16 48.21 -10.55
C GLY A 87 -16.01 48.68 -11.43
N ALA A 88 -14.93 47.90 -11.57
CA ALA A 88 -13.78 48.35 -12.36
C ALA A 88 -14.12 48.50 -13.85
N LEU A 89 -14.85 47.55 -14.44
CA LEU A 89 -15.31 47.65 -15.84
C LEU A 89 -16.27 48.82 -16.04
N LYS A 90 -17.19 49.03 -15.07
CA LYS A 90 -18.15 50.14 -15.08
C LYS A 90 -17.47 51.50 -15.02
N LEU A 91 -16.39 51.62 -14.24
CA LEU A 91 -15.57 52.84 -14.15
C LEU A 91 -14.75 53.09 -15.43
N LEU A 92 -14.42 52.02 -16.17
CA LEU A 92 -13.69 52.06 -17.44
C LEU A 92 -14.59 52.21 -18.69
N GLY A 93 -15.92 52.32 -18.51
CA GLY A 93 -16.89 52.48 -19.61
C GLY A 93 -17.12 51.23 -20.45
N LEU A 94 -16.61 50.08 -20.02
CA LEU A 94 -16.85 48.77 -20.61
C LEU A 94 -18.09 48.15 -19.92
N GLY A 95 -19.01 47.57 -20.68
CA GLY A 95 -20.20 46.92 -20.13
C GLY A 95 -19.86 45.77 -19.16
N GLU A 96 -20.70 45.55 -18.16
CA GLU A 96 -20.52 44.48 -17.15
C GLU A 96 -20.64 43.10 -17.85
N PHE A 97 -19.54 42.33 -17.90
CA PHE A 97 -19.52 41.01 -18.55
C PHE A 97 -20.26 39.94 -17.71
N ASP A 98 -20.09 39.97 -16.38
CA ASP A 98 -20.76 39.09 -15.42
C ASP A 98 -21.29 39.91 -14.24
N ALA A 99 -22.43 40.58 -14.44
CA ALA A 99 -23.04 41.44 -13.42
C ALA A 99 -23.51 40.62 -12.20
N PHE A 100 -23.53 41.25 -11.02
CA PHE A 100 -24.09 40.65 -9.81
C PHE A 100 -25.53 40.16 -10.11
N PRO A 101 -25.86 38.87 -9.90
CA PRO A 101 -25.27 37.90 -8.96
C PRO A 101 -24.21 36.92 -9.51
N PHE A 102 -23.46 37.26 -10.56
CA PHE A 102 -22.35 36.46 -11.14
C PHE A 102 -22.76 35.07 -11.68
N ILE A 103 -23.67 35.05 -12.64
CA ILE A 103 -24.23 33.80 -13.19
C ILE A 103 -23.15 32.96 -13.87
N PHE A 104 -22.22 33.59 -14.60
CA PHE A 104 -21.17 32.86 -15.31
C PHE A 104 -20.17 32.22 -14.35
N LEU A 105 -19.73 32.98 -13.34
CA LEU A 105 -18.87 32.47 -12.28
C LEU A 105 -19.51 31.28 -11.55
N ASN A 106 -20.80 31.40 -11.20
CA ASN A 106 -21.53 30.35 -10.51
C ASN A 106 -21.65 29.08 -11.37
N LEU A 107 -21.91 29.22 -12.67
CA LEU A 107 -21.95 28.10 -13.61
C LEU A 107 -20.59 27.38 -13.70
N MET A 108 -19.50 28.14 -13.80
CA MET A 108 -18.13 27.58 -13.82
C MET A 108 -17.81 26.82 -12.53
N LEU A 109 -18.10 27.42 -11.37
CA LEU A 109 -17.87 26.78 -10.07
C LEU A 109 -18.70 25.51 -9.90
N SER A 110 -19.96 25.53 -10.33
CA SER A 110 -20.85 24.37 -10.29
C SER A 110 -20.34 23.22 -11.14
N MET A 111 -19.87 23.50 -12.37
CA MET A 111 -19.25 22.48 -13.22
C MET A 111 -17.94 21.94 -12.64
N LEU A 112 -17.10 22.82 -12.07
CA LEU A 112 -15.87 22.42 -11.41
C LEU A 112 -16.15 21.46 -10.23
N ALA A 113 -17.11 21.81 -9.37
CA ALA A 113 -17.51 20.98 -8.24
C ALA A 113 -18.10 19.64 -8.68
N ALA A 114 -18.91 19.61 -9.75
CA ALA A 114 -19.50 18.39 -10.28
C ALA A 114 -18.44 17.37 -10.75
N VAL A 115 -17.34 17.84 -11.35
CA VAL A 115 -16.22 16.99 -11.78
C VAL A 115 -15.29 16.61 -10.63
N GLN A 116 -15.23 17.41 -9.56
CA GLN A 116 -14.36 17.14 -8.41
C GLN A 116 -14.71 15.84 -7.69
N ALA A 117 -15.98 15.58 -7.39
CA ALA A 117 -16.36 14.40 -6.59
C ALA A 117 -15.97 13.05 -7.24
N PRO A 118 -16.22 12.81 -8.55
CA PRO A 118 -15.73 11.60 -9.22
C PRO A 118 -14.21 11.49 -9.29
N VAL A 119 -13.50 12.60 -9.53
CA VAL A 119 -12.03 12.59 -9.60
C VAL A 119 -11.43 12.25 -8.24
N ILE A 120 -11.98 12.83 -7.16
CA ILE A 120 -11.61 12.49 -5.78
C ILE A 120 -11.90 11.02 -5.51
N LEU A 121 -13.08 10.51 -5.88
CA LEU A 121 -13.44 9.11 -5.67
C LEU A 121 -12.53 8.14 -6.45
N MET A 122 -12.17 8.48 -7.69
CA MET A 122 -11.22 7.70 -8.49
C MET A 122 -9.83 7.68 -7.86
N SER A 123 -9.35 8.83 -7.36
CA SER A 123 -8.08 8.94 -6.64
C SER A 123 -8.11 8.13 -5.34
N GLN A 124 -9.22 8.19 -4.59
CA GLN A 124 -9.41 7.43 -3.35
C GLN A 124 -9.43 5.93 -3.61
N ASN A 125 -10.18 5.47 -4.62
CA ASN A 125 -10.25 4.06 -5.00
C ASN A 125 -8.87 3.51 -5.40
N ARG A 126 -8.07 4.31 -6.12
CA ARG A 126 -6.69 3.96 -6.45
C ARG A 126 -5.81 3.88 -5.21
N GLN A 127 -5.90 4.85 -4.31
CA GLN A 127 -5.10 4.86 -3.09
C GLN A 127 -5.45 3.66 -2.20
N ALA A 128 -6.74 3.36 -2.02
CA ALA A 128 -7.19 2.19 -1.26
C ALA A 128 -6.69 0.86 -1.84
N MET A 129 -6.60 0.75 -3.17
CA MET A 129 -6.02 -0.42 -3.82
C MET A 129 -4.52 -0.56 -3.54
N LYS A 130 -3.75 0.55 -3.61
CA LYS A 130 -2.33 0.55 -3.24
C LYS A 130 -2.14 0.18 -1.77
N ASP A 131 -2.92 0.77 -0.88
CA ASP A 131 -2.85 0.52 0.57
C ASP A 131 -3.16 -0.96 0.88
N ARG A 132 -4.15 -1.55 0.19
CA ARG A 132 -4.48 -2.98 0.33
C ARG A 132 -3.34 -3.90 -0.13
N ILE A 133 -2.65 -3.55 -1.22
CA ILE A 133 -1.49 -4.32 -1.71
C ILE A 133 -0.33 -4.21 -0.72
N ALA A 134 -0.01 -3.00 -0.25
CA ALA A 134 1.02 -2.77 0.76
C ALA A 134 0.73 -3.57 2.04
N ALA A 135 -0.50 -3.52 2.55
CA ALA A 135 -0.89 -4.28 3.74
C ALA A 135 -0.75 -5.81 3.56
N ARG A 136 -1.07 -6.34 2.36
CA ARG A 136 -0.84 -7.76 2.05
C ARG A 136 0.64 -8.12 2.03
N HIS A 137 1.46 -7.26 1.42
CA HIS A 137 2.90 -7.44 1.36
C HIS A 137 3.53 -7.42 2.76
N ASP A 138 3.15 -6.45 3.59
CA ASP A 138 3.65 -6.33 4.97
C ASP A 138 3.28 -7.55 5.81
N TYR A 139 2.06 -8.06 5.65
CA TYR A 139 1.62 -9.30 6.30
C TYR A 139 2.49 -10.50 5.89
N GLU A 140 2.77 -10.65 4.59
CA GLU A 140 3.59 -11.74 4.06
C GLU A 140 5.04 -11.67 4.54
N VAL A 141 5.65 -10.48 4.55
CA VAL A 141 7.00 -10.26 5.10
C VAL A 141 7.06 -10.57 6.59
N ASN A 142 6.05 -10.14 7.36
CA ASN A 142 5.97 -10.43 8.78
C ASN A 142 5.85 -11.94 9.04
N LEU A 143 4.98 -12.63 8.31
CA LEU A 143 4.84 -14.08 8.42
C LEU A 143 6.18 -14.79 8.14
N ARG A 144 6.85 -14.43 7.03
CA ARG A 144 8.17 -14.99 6.69
C ARG A 144 9.19 -14.79 7.81
N THR A 145 9.23 -13.59 8.37
CA THR A 145 10.16 -13.25 9.46
C THR A 145 9.90 -14.15 10.68
N GLN A 146 8.62 -14.39 11.02
CA GLN A 146 8.25 -15.32 12.09
C GLN A 146 8.75 -16.75 11.79
N LEU A 147 8.63 -17.21 10.53
CA LEU A 147 9.11 -18.55 10.14
C LEU A 147 10.63 -18.68 10.27
N GLU A 148 11.37 -17.66 9.85
CA GLU A 148 12.82 -17.63 9.97
C GLU A 148 13.26 -17.64 11.44
N ILE A 149 12.57 -16.91 12.32
CA ILE A 149 12.82 -16.93 13.77
C ILE A 149 12.57 -18.32 14.36
N LEU A 150 11.44 -18.96 14.05
CA LEU A 150 11.10 -20.30 14.55
C LEU A 150 12.12 -21.33 14.07
N ARG A 151 12.53 -21.25 12.79
CA ARG A 151 13.56 -22.12 12.23
C ARG A 151 14.90 -21.93 12.93
N LEU A 152 15.27 -20.69 13.25
CA LEU A 152 16.49 -20.39 13.99
C LEU A 152 16.42 -20.94 15.42
N ALA A 153 15.29 -20.75 16.12
CA ALA A 153 15.06 -21.29 17.45
C ALA A 153 15.19 -22.81 17.49
N HIS A 154 14.62 -23.52 16.50
CA HIS A 154 14.74 -24.98 16.41
C HIS A 154 16.20 -25.43 16.21
N ARG A 155 16.97 -24.73 15.37
CA ARG A 155 18.41 -25.00 15.19
C ARG A 155 19.20 -24.77 16.47
N ILE A 156 18.88 -23.73 17.23
CA ILE A 156 19.52 -23.45 18.53
C ILE A 156 19.23 -24.58 19.51
N GLU A 157 17.98 -25.05 19.58
CA GLU A 157 17.61 -26.16 20.47
C GLU A 157 18.32 -27.46 20.08
N GLN A 158 18.40 -27.78 18.78
CA GLN A 158 19.15 -28.94 18.29
C GLN A 158 20.64 -28.88 18.68
N LEU A 159 21.28 -27.73 18.51
CA LEU A 159 22.67 -27.53 18.93
C LEU A 159 22.84 -27.63 20.44
N ALA A 160 21.90 -27.08 21.21
CA ALA A 160 21.90 -27.17 22.66
C ALA A 160 21.76 -28.62 23.15
N GLN A 161 20.90 -29.42 22.51
CA GLN A 161 20.75 -30.84 22.80
C GLN A 161 21.99 -31.64 22.44
N ALA A 162 22.59 -31.41 21.26
CA ALA A 162 23.83 -32.06 20.86
C ALA A 162 24.98 -31.75 21.84
N ALA A 163 25.14 -30.49 22.25
CA ALA A 163 26.15 -30.09 23.24
C ALA A 163 25.90 -30.69 24.64
N ARG A 164 24.64 -30.88 25.03
CA ARG A 164 24.27 -31.56 26.30
C ARG A 164 24.57 -33.05 26.24
N ALA A 165 24.37 -33.70 25.10
CA ALA A 165 24.68 -35.11 24.89
C ALA A 165 26.20 -35.35 24.97
N ASP A 166 26.99 -34.57 24.23
CA ASP A 166 28.46 -34.62 24.24
C ASP A 166 29.04 -34.44 25.66
N ARG A 167 28.51 -33.48 26.42
CA ARG A 167 28.91 -33.27 27.82
C ARG A 167 28.54 -34.44 28.74
N ARG A 168 27.43 -35.13 28.50
CA ARG A 168 27.06 -36.33 29.27
C ARG A 168 28.00 -37.49 28.97
N ASP A 169 28.37 -37.69 27.71
CA ASP A 169 29.29 -38.74 27.30
C ASP A 169 30.69 -38.52 27.91
N ALA A 170 31.16 -37.26 27.97
CA ALA A 170 32.41 -36.89 28.62
C ALA A 170 32.41 -37.12 30.16
N LEU A 171 31.25 -37.03 30.82
CA LEU A 171 31.10 -37.28 32.27
C LEU A 171 30.78 -38.74 32.61
N GLY A 172 30.33 -39.52 31.61
CA GLY A 172 29.93 -40.91 31.75
C GLY A 172 31.05 -41.94 31.51
N GLN A 173 32.25 -41.50 31.10
CA GLN A 173 33.45 -42.34 31.09
C GLN A 173 34.12 -42.28 32.47
N PRO A 174 33.92 -43.26 33.37
CA PRO A 174 34.82 -43.40 34.52
C PRO A 174 36.22 -43.60 33.96
N SER A 175 37.17 -42.85 34.51
CA SER A 175 38.61 -43.04 34.31
C SER A 175 38.97 -44.49 34.67
N GLU A 176 39.02 -45.38 33.68
CA GLU A 176 39.74 -46.63 33.80
C GLU A 176 41.24 -46.31 33.73
N ASN A 177 41.90 -46.65 34.85
CA ASN A 177 43.31 -46.49 35.25
C ASN A 177 43.67 -45.20 36.01
#